data_AF-A0A933WVF1-F1
#
_entry.id   AF-A0A933WVF1-F1
#
_cell.length_a   1.000
_cell.length_b   1.000
_cell.length_c   1.000
_cell.angle_alpha   90.00
_cell.angle_beta   90.00
_cell.angle_gamma   90.00
#
_symmetry.space_group_name_H-M   'P 1'
#
loop_
_entity.id
_entity.type
_entity.pdbx_description
1 polymer ?
#
loop_
_entity_poly.entity_id
_entity_poly.type
_entity_poly.pdbx_seq_one_letter_code
_entity_poly.pdbx_strand_id
1 'polypeptide(L)'
;MTKKGTKIKEKLVNGLGKMRRIYKVYAIPWHVRKKLKGRIGECKRCGACCRLMFDCPALFFENGLACCKIYDKRSKVCRKFPIEPRDLKDRDLINPYTPCGYDFTK
;
A
#
# COMPACT_ATOMS: atom_id res chain seq x y z
N MET A 1 -19.97 21.55 -5.09
CA MET A 1 -20.06 20.62 -3.94
C MET A 1 -20.39 19.21 -4.45
N THR A 2 -19.41 18.34 -4.66
CA THR A 2 -19.66 16.95 -5.12
C THR A 2 -18.51 16.00 -4.69
N LYS A 3 -18.16 15.99 -3.40
CA LYS A 3 -17.10 15.12 -2.84
C LYS A 3 -17.50 13.64 -2.60
N LYS A 4 -18.77 13.27 -2.86
CA LYS A 4 -19.32 11.94 -2.51
C LYS A 4 -18.98 10.87 -3.57
N GLY A 5 -19.01 11.22 -4.86
CA GLY A 5 -18.77 10.29 -5.96
C GLY A 5 -17.31 9.85 -6.12
N THR A 6 -16.35 10.72 -5.80
CA THR A 6 -14.91 10.42 -5.80
C THR A 6 -14.55 9.42 -4.70
N LYS A 7 -15.06 9.60 -3.48
CA LYS A 7 -14.80 8.67 -2.35
C LYS A 7 -15.26 7.23 -2.61
N ILE A 8 -16.38 7.02 -3.31
CA ILE A 8 -16.87 5.67 -3.63
C ILE A 8 -15.95 5.00 -4.66
N LYS A 9 -15.56 5.74 -5.71
CA LYS A 9 -14.63 5.25 -6.74
C LYS A 9 -13.26 4.91 -6.15
N GLU A 10 -12.71 5.76 -5.28
CA GLU A 10 -11.44 5.51 -4.58
C GLU A 10 -11.50 4.22 -3.74
N LYS A 11 -12.57 4.03 -2.97
CA LYS A 11 -12.79 2.80 -2.18
C LYS A 11 -12.87 1.55 -3.06
N LEU A 12 -13.54 1.64 -4.22
CA LEU A 12 -13.62 0.52 -5.18
C LEU A 12 -12.24 0.21 -5.79
N VAL A 13 -11.48 1.24 -6.20
CA VAL A 13 -10.12 1.08 -6.73
C VAL A 13 -9.21 0.41 -5.71
N ASN A 14 -9.21 0.89 -4.47
CA ASN A 14 -8.39 0.30 -3.40
C ASN A 14 -8.88 -1.08 -2.97
N GLY A 15 -10.18 -1.33 -3.11
CA GLY A 15 -10.81 -2.63 -2.95
C GLY A 15 -10.26 -3.67 -3.92
N LEU A 16 -10.39 -3.38 -5.21
CA LEU A 16 -9.83 -4.19 -6.30
C LEU A 16 -8.31 -4.30 -6.20
N GLY A 17 -7.62 -3.22 -5.81
CA GLY A 17 -6.19 -3.20 -5.56
C GLY A 17 -5.76 -4.15 -4.45
N LYS A 18 -6.55 -4.31 -3.37
CA LYS A 18 -6.27 -5.30 -2.32
C LYS A 18 -6.44 -6.73 -2.83
N MET A 19 -7.51 -7.01 -3.56
CA MET A 19 -7.75 -8.35 -4.14
C MET A 19 -6.66 -8.74 -5.13
N ARG A 20 -6.27 -7.80 -6.01
CA ARG A 20 -5.13 -7.94 -6.92
C ARG A 20 -3.85 -8.31 -6.17
N ARG A 21 -3.53 -7.58 -5.09
CA ARG A 21 -2.33 -7.84 -4.29
C ARG A 21 -2.39 -9.19 -3.57
N ILE A 22 -3.54 -9.57 -3.00
CA ILE A 22 -3.75 -10.90 -2.41
C ILE A 22 -3.49 -11.97 -3.46
N TYR A 23 -4.19 -11.92 -4.60
CA TYR A 23 -4.05 -12.89 -5.68
C TYR A 23 -2.58 -13.03 -6.12
N LYS A 24 -1.89 -11.92 -6.42
CA LYS A 24 -0.48 -11.96 -6.84
C LYS A 24 0.44 -12.57 -5.78
N VAL A 25 0.24 -12.25 -4.51
CA VAL A 25 1.10 -12.71 -3.41
C VAL A 25 0.98 -14.21 -3.16
N TYR A 26 -0.22 -14.78 -3.32
CA TYR A 26 -0.49 -16.19 -3.04
C TYR A 26 -0.45 -17.07 -4.28
N ALA A 27 -1.05 -16.65 -5.41
CA ALA A 27 -1.14 -17.45 -6.63
C ALA A 27 0.10 -17.31 -7.54
N ILE A 28 0.79 -16.16 -7.53
CA ILE A 28 1.91 -15.89 -8.46
C ILE A 28 3.15 -15.33 -7.73
N PRO A 29 3.72 -16.07 -6.76
CA PRO A 29 4.83 -15.58 -5.94
C PRO A 29 6.10 -15.27 -6.73
N TRP A 30 6.36 -15.97 -7.84
CA TRP A 30 7.50 -15.70 -8.73
C TRP A 30 7.42 -14.28 -9.34
N HIS A 31 6.24 -13.88 -9.81
CA HIS A 31 6.03 -12.55 -10.40
C HIS A 31 6.30 -11.46 -9.36
N VAL A 32 5.82 -11.66 -8.13
CA VAL A 32 6.07 -10.73 -7.04
C VAL A 32 7.56 -10.62 -6.73
N ARG A 33 8.29 -11.74 -6.65
CA ARG A 33 9.75 -11.71 -6.48
C ARG A 33 10.45 -10.95 -7.60
N LYS A 34 10.06 -11.17 -8.86
CA LYS A 34 10.61 -10.45 -10.03
C LYS A 34 10.37 -8.95 -9.92
N LYS A 35 9.16 -8.52 -9.58
CA LYS A 35 8.83 -7.09 -9.43
C LYS A 35 9.57 -6.44 -8.26
N LEU A 36 9.69 -7.14 -7.13
CA LEU A 36 10.42 -6.65 -5.96
C LEU A 36 11.92 -6.45 -6.22
N LYS A 37 12.53 -7.19 -7.15
CA LYS A 37 13.93 -6.96 -7.57
C LYS A 37 14.16 -5.61 -8.27
N GLY A 38 13.11 -5.04 -8.88
CA GLY A 38 13.16 -3.72 -9.49
C GLY A 38 12.72 -2.60 -8.54
N ARG A 39 12.38 -2.92 -7.29
CA ARG A 39 11.95 -1.94 -6.30
C ARG A 39 13.17 -1.35 -5.60
N ILE A 40 13.25 -0.03 -5.60
CA ILE A 40 14.30 0.73 -4.92
C ILE A 40 13.70 1.61 -3.81
N GLY A 41 14.57 2.17 -2.96
CA GLY A 41 14.17 3.01 -1.84
C GLY A 41 13.64 2.24 -0.63
N GLU A 42 13.02 2.96 0.31
CA GLU A 42 12.64 2.43 1.61
C GLU A 42 11.32 3.00 2.16
N CYS A 43 10.78 2.36 3.19
CA CYS A 43 9.54 2.80 3.81
C CYS A 43 9.75 4.05 4.68
N LYS A 44 9.22 5.20 4.25
CA LYS A 44 9.20 6.47 5.03
C LYS A 44 8.19 6.50 6.20
N ARG A 45 7.57 5.36 6.56
CA ARG A 45 6.60 5.23 7.67
C ARG A 45 5.46 6.29 7.64
N CYS A 46 4.95 6.63 6.46
CA CYS A 46 3.86 7.58 6.27
C CYS A 46 2.46 7.06 6.64
N GLY A 47 2.29 5.74 6.83
CA GLY A 47 1.01 5.10 7.17
C GLY A 47 -0.03 5.04 6.03
N ALA A 48 0.22 5.63 4.85
CA ALA A 48 -0.75 5.67 3.75
C ALA A 48 -1.18 4.27 3.28
N CYS A 49 -0.24 3.33 3.18
CA CYS A 49 -0.53 1.95 2.77
C CYS A 49 -1.43 1.19 3.77
N CYS A 50 -1.40 1.57 5.05
CA CYS A 50 -2.24 1.01 6.11
C CYS A 50 -3.68 1.55 6.07
N ARG A 51 -3.94 2.61 5.29
CA ARG A 51 -5.25 3.25 5.14
C ARG A 51 -5.89 3.03 3.76
N LEU A 52 -5.27 2.19 2.92
CA LEU A 52 -5.69 1.99 1.52
C LEU A 52 -7.17 1.64 1.36
N MET A 53 -7.64 0.61 2.06
CA MET A 53 -9.03 0.15 1.97
C MET A 53 -9.87 0.60 3.18
N PHE A 54 -9.27 0.55 4.35
CA PHE A 54 -9.83 0.95 5.64
C PHE A 54 -8.67 1.33 6.56
N ASP A 55 -8.97 2.02 7.65
CA ASP A 55 -7.97 2.32 8.68
C ASP A 55 -7.60 1.05 9.44
N CYS A 56 -6.39 0.54 9.18
CA CYS A 56 -5.92 -0.68 9.81
C CYS A 56 -5.93 -0.54 11.35
N PRO A 57 -6.56 -1.44 12.11
CA PRO A 57 -6.64 -1.33 13.57
C PRO A 57 -5.28 -1.52 14.27
N ALA A 58 -4.31 -2.10 13.56
CA ALA A 58 -2.94 -2.23 14.05
C ALA A 58 -2.07 -1.00 13.74
N LEU A 59 -2.57 -0.01 13.00
CA LEU A 59 -1.84 1.24 12.76
C LEU A 59 -1.90 2.11 14.02
N PHE A 60 -0.74 2.63 14.42
CA PHE A 60 -0.64 3.70 15.42
C PHE A 60 0.49 4.65 15.02
N PHE A 61 0.59 5.80 15.69
CA PHE A 61 1.64 6.79 15.43
C PHE A 61 2.44 7.03 16.70
N GLU A 62 3.75 7.12 16.54
CA GLU A 62 4.72 7.41 17.59
C GLU A 62 5.71 8.42 17.01
N ASN A 63 5.85 9.58 17.66
CA ASN A 63 6.69 10.69 17.19
C ASN A 63 6.42 11.09 15.73
N GLY A 64 5.14 11.06 15.30
CA GLY A 64 4.73 11.38 13.94
C GLY A 64 4.99 10.29 12.90
N LEU A 65 5.62 9.16 13.27
CA LEU A 65 5.89 8.03 12.38
C LEU A 65 4.85 6.93 12.55
N ALA A 66 4.41 6.34 11.44
CA ALA A 66 3.51 5.19 11.48
C ALA A 66 4.22 3.95 12.02
N CYS A 67 3.55 3.28 12.95
CA CYS A 67 3.94 2.03 13.60
C CYS A 67 2.85 0.96 13.40
N CYS A 68 3.22 -0.31 13.56
CA CYS A 68 2.29 -1.44 13.44
C CYS A 68 2.32 -2.29 14.71
N LYS A 69 1.18 -2.42 15.41
CA LYS A 69 1.04 -3.23 16.64
C LYS A 69 1.36 -4.71 16.43
N ILE A 70 1.24 -5.20 15.19
CA ILE A 70 1.47 -6.61 14.83
C ILE A 70 2.59 -6.74 13.79
N TYR A 71 3.64 -5.92 13.90
CA TYR A 71 4.69 -5.82 12.87
C TYR A 71 5.25 -7.19 12.45
N ASP A 72 5.50 -8.09 13.40
CA ASP A 72 6.04 -9.43 13.13
C ASP A 72 4.99 -10.37 12.53
N LYS A 73 3.71 -10.17 12.85
CA LYS A 73 2.58 -10.96 12.35
C LYS A 73 1.92 -10.35 11.10
N ARG A 74 2.55 -9.35 10.46
CA ARG A 74 2.04 -8.73 9.23
C ARG A 74 1.80 -9.77 8.14
N SER A 75 0.67 -9.66 7.45
CA SER A 75 0.35 -10.52 6.31
C SER A 75 1.40 -10.41 5.20
N LYS A 76 1.50 -11.45 4.36
CA LYS A 76 2.42 -11.44 3.20
C LYS A 76 2.17 -10.25 2.26
N VAL A 77 0.92 -9.80 2.17
CA VAL A 77 0.52 -8.64 1.36
C VAL A 77 1.07 -7.34 1.93
N CYS A 78 0.96 -7.15 3.25
CA CYS A 78 1.50 -5.96 3.92
C CYS A 78 3.03 -5.91 3.82
N ARG A 79 3.72 -7.06 3.97
CA ARG A 79 5.19 -7.14 3.91
C ARG A 79 5.75 -6.82 2.51
N LYS A 80 5.02 -7.20 1.46
CA LYS A 80 5.46 -7.07 0.06
C LYS A 80 5.01 -5.78 -0.60
N PHE A 81 4.21 -4.96 0.08
CA PHE A 81 3.77 -3.67 -0.46
C PHE A 81 4.94 -2.66 -0.50
N PRO A 82 5.03 -1.80 -1.54
CA PRO A 82 4.36 -1.92 -2.83
C PRO A 82 5.00 -3.04 -3.67
N ILE A 83 4.18 -3.73 -4.47
CA ILE A 83 4.61 -4.81 -5.35
C ILE A 83 4.95 -4.26 -6.74
N GLU A 84 4.19 -3.30 -7.25
CA GLU A 84 4.39 -2.72 -8.59
C GLU A 84 3.99 -1.22 -8.66
N PRO A 85 4.33 -0.48 -9.73
CA PRO A 85 4.06 0.96 -9.82
C PRO A 85 2.58 1.34 -9.62
N ARG A 86 1.66 0.45 -10.03
CA ARG A 86 0.22 0.65 -9.82
C ARG A 86 -0.15 0.75 -8.33
N ASP A 87 0.57 0.06 -7.46
CA ASP A 87 0.33 0.12 -6.01
C ASP A 87 0.69 1.48 -5.42
N LEU A 88 1.66 2.19 -6.04
CA LEU A 88 1.99 3.57 -5.68
C LEU A 88 0.83 4.49 -6.05
N LYS A 89 0.29 4.34 -7.27
CA LYS A 89 -0.89 5.11 -7.71
C LYS A 89 -2.10 4.90 -6.80
N ASP A 90 -2.42 3.66 -6.44
CA ASP A 90 -3.50 3.34 -5.50
C ASP A 90 -3.28 4.05 -4.14
N ARG A 91 -2.03 4.13 -3.68
CA ARG A 91 -1.65 4.78 -2.41
C ARG A 91 -1.65 6.31 -2.50
N ASP A 92 -1.34 6.88 -3.65
CA ASP A 92 -1.34 8.33 -3.87
C ASP A 92 -2.76 8.90 -3.91
N LEU A 93 -3.77 8.07 -4.23
CA LEU A 93 -5.17 8.44 -4.04
C LEU A 93 -5.52 8.71 -2.57
N ILE A 94 -4.81 8.07 -1.63
CA ILE A 94 -5.05 8.23 -0.17
C ILE A 94 -4.21 9.37 0.42
N ASN A 95 -2.95 9.50 -0.02
CA ASN A 95 -2.07 10.56 0.44
C ASN A 95 -1.23 11.12 -0.73
N PRO A 96 -1.78 12.04 -1.53
CA PRO A 96 -1.08 12.58 -2.69
C PRO A 96 0.08 13.50 -2.30
N TYR A 97 0.04 14.10 -1.10
CA TYR A 97 0.99 15.14 -0.69
C TYR A 97 2.30 14.58 -0.13
N THR A 98 2.27 13.38 0.42
CA THR A 98 3.48 12.70 0.91
C THR A 98 3.84 11.59 -0.06
N PRO A 99 4.90 11.66 -0.87
CA PRO A 99 5.26 10.57 -1.78
C PRO A 99 5.66 9.29 -1.02
N CYS A 100 5.49 8.13 -1.66
CA CYS A 100 6.06 6.90 -1.16
C CYS A 100 7.60 6.97 -1.20
N GLY A 101 8.28 6.32 -0.26
CA GLY A 101 9.74 6.20 -0.32
C GLY A 101 10.24 5.06 -1.22
N TYR A 102 9.34 4.23 -1.74
CA TYR A 102 9.67 3.21 -2.73
C TYR A 102 9.41 3.72 -4.14
N ASP A 103 10.27 3.32 -5.08
CA ASP A 103 10.14 3.59 -6.51
C ASP A 103 10.47 2.33 -7.35
N PHE A 104 10.07 2.35 -8.61
CA PHE A 104 10.28 1.35 -9.64
C PHE A 104 10.86 1.93 -10.94
N THR A 105 11.10 3.25 -10.99
CA THR A 105 11.91 3.85 -12.05
C THR A 105 13.35 3.37 -11.89
N LYS A 106 13.95 2.92 -12.99
CA LYS A 106 15.32 2.43 -13.07
C LYS A 106 16.04 3.20 -14.15
#